data_AF-A0A7G2E132-F1
#
_entry.id   AF-A0A7G2E132-F1
#
_cell.length_a   1.000
_cell.length_b   1.000
_cell.length_c   1.000
_cell.angle_alpha   90.00
_cell.angle_beta   90.00
_cell.angle_gamma   90.00
#
_symmetry.space_group_name_H-M   'P 1'
#
loop_
_entity.id
_entity.type
_entity.pdbx_description
1 polymer ?
#
loop_
_entity_poly.entity_id
_entity_poly.type
_entity_poly.pdbx_seq_one_letter_code
_entity_poly.pdbx_strand_id
1 'polypeptide(L)'
;MAEEGIHAVLFVLSTRTRMSQEEESTLKTLQCIFDSKILDYLIVVFTGGDELEADGQTLDDYLRDGCPEFLTRALRICRGRKVLFNNRTTDKDKKVKQIKQLLAHVADVRNQNGGKPYTDQMHHQIKESKKRAAEAEASQNLTLERLKENSEAHVRALRELREAHMPVQPPRDVPVFHPFPQFRAPPPGCNIM
;
A
#
# COMPACT_ATOMS: atom_id res chain seq x y z
N MET A 1 28.86 -4.43 -1.94
CA MET A 1 28.81 -3.66 -0.67
C MET A 1 30.01 -4.05 0.19
N ALA A 2 30.07 -3.65 1.48
CA ALA A 2 31.10 -4.13 2.41
C ALA A 2 31.11 -5.66 2.49
N GLU A 3 32.28 -6.27 2.60
CA GLU A 3 32.48 -7.74 2.56
C GLU A 3 31.63 -8.48 3.61
N GLU A 4 31.45 -7.90 4.79
CA GLU A 4 30.63 -8.47 5.88
C GLU A 4 29.22 -7.85 6.01
N GLY A 5 28.84 -6.94 5.10
CA GLY A 5 27.55 -6.24 5.14
C GLY A 5 27.48 -5.04 6.10
N ILE A 6 26.32 -4.39 6.11
CA ILE A 6 26.06 -3.18 6.90
C ILE A 6 25.38 -3.54 8.21
N HIS A 7 26.03 -3.21 9.33
CA HIS A 7 25.52 -3.48 10.68
C HIS A 7 24.61 -2.36 11.22
N ALA A 8 24.87 -1.12 10.80
CA ALA A 8 24.06 0.04 11.10
C ALA A 8 24.30 1.13 10.06
N VAL A 9 23.30 1.96 9.81
CA VAL A 9 23.41 3.18 9.00
C VAL A 9 23.17 4.36 9.93
N LEU A 10 24.15 5.27 10.02
CA LEU A 10 24.00 6.48 10.81
C LEU A 10 23.52 7.61 9.91
N PHE A 11 22.33 8.15 10.20
CA PHE A 11 21.81 9.33 9.52
C PHE A 11 21.98 10.55 10.42
N VAL A 12 22.95 11.40 10.08
CA VAL A 12 23.39 12.51 10.92
C VAL A 12 22.64 13.79 10.55
N LEU A 13 22.00 14.41 11.53
CA LEU A 13 21.26 15.65 11.42
C LEU A 13 21.79 16.67 12.44
N SER A 14 21.89 17.93 12.06
CA SER A 14 22.28 18.99 12.98
C SER A 14 21.06 19.68 13.57
N THR A 15 21.04 19.90 14.88
CA THR A 15 20.00 20.70 15.57
C THR A 15 20.12 22.19 15.26
N ARG A 16 21.30 22.62 14.80
CA ARG A 16 21.62 24.03 14.46
C ARG A 16 21.02 24.48 13.14
N THR A 17 20.73 23.53 12.25
CA THR A 17 20.22 23.80 10.91
C THR A 17 18.81 23.29 10.78
N ARG A 18 17.95 24.06 10.13
CA ARG A 18 16.62 23.57 9.79
C ARG A 18 16.77 22.41 8.81
N MET A 19 16.10 21.30 9.10
CA MET A 19 16.01 20.18 8.18
C MET A 19 15.36 20.64 6.88
N SER A 20 16.01 20.33 5.77
CA SER A 20 15.62 20.74 4.43
C SER A 20 15.11 19.56 3.62
N GLN A 21 14.76 19.85 2.37
CA GLN A 21 14.38 18.83 1.38
C GLN A 21 15.56 17.92 1.01
N GLU A 22 16.80 18.35 1.24
CA GLU A 22 18.00 17.55 0.97
C GLU A 22 18.08 16.34 1.89
N GLU A 23 17.77 16.50 3.18
CA GLU A 23 17.72 15.41 4.16
C GLU A 23 16.62 14.40 3.81
N GLU A 24 15.44 14.88 3.41
CA GLU A 24 14.36 14.00 2.94
C GLU A 24 14.77 13.23 1.68
N SER A 25 15.39 13.93 0.71
CA SER A 25 15.85 13.33 -0.55
C SER A 25 16.94 12.29 -0.31
N THR A 26 17.79 12.49 0.69
CA THR A 26 18.82 11.54 1.10
C THR A 26 18.18 10.24 1.60
N LEU A 27 17.17 10.31 2.47
CA LEU A 27 16.46 9.12 2.95
C LEU A 27 15.68 8.41 1.84
N LYS A 28 15.09 9.15 0.90
CA LYS A 28 14.44 8.57 -0.28
C LYS A 28 15.46 7.85 -1.16
N THR A 29 16.59 8.48 -1.44
CA THR A 29 17.67 7.91 -2.25
C THR A 29 18.22 6.63 -1.61
N LEU A 30 18.43 6.62 -0.30
CA LEU A 30 18.86 5.43 0.45
C LEU A 30 17.88 4.27 0.26
N GLN A 31 16.57 4.52 0.36
CA GLN A 31 15.54 3.51 0.12
C GLN A 31 15.46 3.07 -1.34
N CYS A 32 15.68 3.97 -2.30
CA CYS A 32 15.68 3.61 -3.71
C CYS A 32 16.85 2.67 -4.05
N ILE A 33 18.01 2.89 -3.44
CA ILE A 33 19.21 2.10 -3.70
C ILE A 33 19.17 0.76 -2.94
N PHE A 34 18.80 0.77 -1.66
CA PHE A 34 18.90 -0.41 -0.77
C PHE A 34 17.55 -0.97 -0.33
N ASP A 35 16.47 -0.60 -1.01
CA ASP A 35 15.09 -0.91 -0.61
C ASP A 35 14.72 -0.36 0.78
N SER A 36 13.43 -0.40 1.13
CA SER A 36 12.95 0.07 2.44
C SER A 36 13.52 -0.73 3.61
N LYS A 37 14.05 -1.93 3.38
CA LYS A 37 14.63 -2.80 4.41
C LYS A 37 15.88 -2.18 5.06
N ILE A 38 16.62 -1.32 4.36
CA ILE A 38 17.80 -0.64 4.91
C ILE A 38 17.45 0.25 6.12
N LEU A 39 16.21 0.75 6.18
CA LEU A 39 15.76 1.61 7.28
C LEU A 39 15.67 0.85 8.62
N ASP A 40 15.55 -0.47 8.58
CA ASP A 40 15.62 -1.30 9.79
C ASP A 40 17.01 -1.28 10.43
N TYR A 41 18.03 -0.82 9.69
CA TYR A 41 19.41 -0.65 10.15
C TYR A 41 19.75 0.81 10.48
N LEU A 42 18.81 1.74 10.27
CA LEU A 42 19.02 3.16 10.48
C LEU A 42 19.03 3.53 11.97
N ILE A 43 19.93 4.43 12.34
CA ILE A 43 19.98 5.16 13.62
C ILE A 43 20.09 6.64 13.27
N VAL A 44 19.21 7.47 13.84
CA VAL A 44 19.26 8.92 13.61
C VAL A 44 20.16 9.57 14.66
N VAL A 45 21.22 10.25 14.23
CA VAL A 45 22.16 10.94 15.12
C VAL A 45 21.94 12.42 15.00
N PHE A 46 21.57 13.08 16.09
CA PHE A 46 21.48 14.53 16.17
C PHE A 46 22.79 15.09 16.69
N THR A 47 23.36 16.09 16.03
CA THR A 47 24.54 16.84 16.50
C THR A 47 24.14 18.25 16.90
N GLY A 48 24.96 18.91 17.73
CA GLY A 48 24.62 20.23 18.28
C GLY A 48 23.91 20.12 19.63
N GLY A 49 24.29 19.11 20.43
CA GLY A 49 23.80 18.98 21.79
C GLY A 49 24.25 20.11 22.72
N ASP A 50 25.31 20.86 22.37
CA ASP A 50 25.70 22.07 23.10
C ASP A 50 24.66 23.19 22.96
N GLU A 51 24.05 23.35 21.79
CA GLU A 51 23.00 24.35 21.60
C GLU A 51 21.74 24.03 22.40
N LEU A 52 21.27 22.79 22.33
CA LEU A 52 20.09 22.37 23.12
C LEU A 52 20.33 22.52 24.63
N GLU A 53 21.55 22.19 25.10
CA GLU A 53 21.93 22.38 26.51
C GLU A 53 21.93 23.86 26.91
N ALA A 54 22.42 24.76 26.04
CA ALA A 54 22.42 26.20 26.27
C ALA A 54 21.00 26.80 26.33
N ASP A 55 20.08 26.29 25.51
CA ASP A 55 18.68 26.71 25.48
C ASP A 55 17.82 26.01 26.55
N GLY A 56 18.41 25.11 27.36
CA GLY A 56 17.70 24.35 28.38
C GLY A 56 16.68 23.35 27.80
N GLN A 57 16.84 22.97 26.53
CA GLN A 57 15.93 22.08 25.81
C GLN A 57 16.47 20.64 25.73
N THR A 58 15.57 19.67 25.76
CA THR A 58 15.93 18.28 25.44
C THR A 58 15.77 18.00 23.95
N LEU A 59 16.35 16.89 23.46
CA LEU A 59 16.10 16.44 22.09
C LEU A 59 14.61 16.15 21.84
N ASP A 60 13.89 15.66 22.85
CA ASP A 60 12.46 15.38 22.70
C ASP A 60 11.62 16.66 22.60
N ASP A 61 12.03 17.74 23.27
CA ASP A 61 11.40 19.05 23.13
C ASP A 61 11.66 19.62 21.73
N TYR A 62 12.92 19.58 21.27
CA TYR A 62 13.29 19.99 19.91
C TYR A 62 12.46 19.27 18.83
N LEU A 63 12.24 17.96 18.99
CA LEU A 63 11.46 17.16 18.05
C LEU A 63 9.95 17.37 18.16
N ARG A 64 9.45 17.89 19.29
CA ARG A 64 8.01 18.16 19.46
C ARG A 64 7.58 19.37 18.64
N ASP A 65 8.40 20.42 18.64
CA ASP A 65 8.01 21.73 18.15
C ASP A 65 8.34 21.98 16.66
N GLY A 66 9.13 21.10 16.04
CA GLY A 66 9.63 21.34 14.67
C GLY A 66 9.98 20.11 13.84
N CYS A 67 9.61 18.89 14.26
CA CYS A 67 9.97 17.67 13.53
C CYS A 67 9.20 17.57 12.20
N PRO A 68 9.90 17.55 11.04
CA PRO A 68 9.26 17.34 9.76
C PRO A 68 8.58 15.97 9.66
N GLU A 69 7.57 15.86 8.81
CA GLU A 69 6.83 14.60 8.62
C GLU A 69 7.75 13.46 8.15
N PHE A 70 8.70 13.75 7.24
CA PHE A 70 9.64 12.74 6.75
C PHE A 70 10.51 12.17 7.88
N LEU A 71 10.95 13.01 8.82
CA LEU A 71 11.76 12.59 9.95
C LEU A 71 10.90 11.80 10.95
N THR A 72 9.67 12.25 11.21
CA THR A 72 8.72 11.51 12.06
C THR A 72 8.48 10.11 11.51
N ARG A 73 8.34 9.98 10.18
CA ARG A 73 8.22 8.69 9.49
C ARG A 73 9.49 7.85 9.61
N ALA A 74 10.66 8.46 9.40
CA ALA A 74 11.94 7.78 9.55
C ALA A 74 12.15 7.25 10.98
N LEU A 75 11.86 8.07 11.99
CA LEU A 75 11.93 7.70 13.40
C LEU A 75 10.95 6.58 13.74
N ARG A 76 9.75 6.57 13.16
CA ARG A 76 8.80 5.47 13.34
C ARG A 76 9.32 4.16 12.75
N ILE A 77 9.86 4.19 11.53
CA ILE A 77 10.41 3.01 10.85
C ILE A 77 11.64 2.48 11.61
N CYS A 78 12.54 3.37 12.04
CA CYS A 78 13.69 2.98 12.85
C CYS A 78 13.37 2.77 14.33
N ARG A 79 12.08 2.62 14.68
CA ARG A 79 11.58 2.28 16.03
C ARG A 79 12.09 3.22 17.13
N GLY A 80 12.23 4.50 16.81
CA GLY A 80 12.64 5.56 17.74
C GLY A 80 14.14 5.59 18.03
N ARG A 81 14.98 4.84 17.30
CA ARG A 81 16.44 4.85 17.49
C ARG A 81 17.01 6.22 17.12
N LYS A 82 17.29 7.03 18.14
CA LYS A 82 17.87 8.36 18.02
C LYS A 82 18.82 8.67 19.16
N VAL A 83 19.87 9.43 18.88
CA VAL A 83 20.86 9.84 19.91
C VAL A 83 21.32 11.27 19.66
N LEU A 84 21.56 12.04 20.73
CA LEU A 84 22.10 13.40 20.67
C LEU A 84 23.59 13.39 20.99
N PHE A 85 24.38 14.02 20.13
CA PHE A 85 25.82 14.18 20.24
C PHE A 85 26.19 15.65 20.44
N ASN A 86 27.04 15.88 21.44
CA ASN A 86 27.79 17.12 21.57
C ASN A 86 29.24 16.83 21.18
N ASN A 87 29.57 17.05 19.92
CA ASN A 87 30.90 16.77 19.37
C ASN A 87 32.00 17.69 19.93
N ARG A 88 31.62 18.78 20.61
CA ARG A 88 32.54 19.77 21.19
C ARG A 88 32.82 19.54 22.66
N THR A 89 32.10 18.62 23.30
CA THR A 89 32.29 18.34 24.72
C THR A 89 33.72 17.85 24.98
N THR A 90 34.36 18.35 26.04
CA THR A 90 35.67 17.86 26.52
C THR A 90 35.51 16.94 27.74
N ASP A 91 34.31 16.92 28.32
CA ASP A 91 33.92 16.06 29.44
C ASP A 91 33.94 14.59 29.00
N LYS A 92 34.79 13.80 29.67
CA LYS A 92 34.99 12.38 29.35
C LYS A 92 33.75 11.55 29.65
N ASP A 93 33.01 11.86 30.71
CA ASP A 93 31.82 11.12 31.11
C ASP A 93 30.67 11.39 30.15
N LYS A 94 30.50 12.65 29.71
CA LYS A 94 29.55 13.00 28.64
C LYS A 94 29.88 12.26 27.33
N LYS A 95 31.16 12.20 26.92
CA LYS A 95 31.58 11.42 25.73
C LYS A 95 31.23 9.95 25.86
N VAL A 96 31.61 9.34 26.98
CA VAL A 96 31.35 7.91 27.23
C VAL A 96 29.86 7.63 27.23
N LYS A 97 29.03 8.50 27.81
CA LYS A 97 27.58 8.36 27.81
C LYS A 97 26.98 8.38 26.41
N GLN A 98 27.38 9.34 25.56
CA GLN A 98 26.91 9.45 24.17
C GLN A 98 27.30 8.22 23.34
N ILE A 99 28.54 7.75 23.47
CA ILE A 99 29.02 6.55 22.77
C ILE A 99 28.27 5.30 23.26
N LYS A 100 28.07 5.15 24.56
CA LYS A 100 27.31 4.01 25.13
C LYS A 100 25.87 3.97 24.61
N GLN A 101 25.20 5.13 24.51
CA GLN A 101 23.86 5.21 23.93
C GLN A 101 23.84 4.81 22.46
N LEU A 102 24.80 5.29 21.65
CA LEU A 102 24.90 4.89 20.25
C LEU A 102 25.13 3.37 20.11
N LEU A 103 26.05 2.79 20.89
CA LEU A 103 26.33 1.36 20.85
C LEU A 103 25.15 0.51 21.32
N ALA A 104 24.35 1.00 22.27
CA ALA A 104 23.09 0.36 22.64
C ALA A 104 22.13 0.29 21.45
N HIS A 105 21.98 1.37 20.67
CA HIS A 105 21.17 1.35 19.46
C HIS A 105 21.74 0.45 18.35
N VAL A 106 23.07 0.34 18.21
CA VAL A 106 23.68 -0.64 17.29
C VAL A 106 23.35 -2.07 17.72
N ALA A 107 23.39 -2.37 19.02
CA ALA A 107 22.96 -3.66 19.55
C ALA A 107 21.46 -3.90 19.30
N ASP A 108 20.62 -2.87 19.46
CA ASP A 108 19.19 -2.95 19.14
C ASP A 108 18.94 -3.25 17.66
N VAL A 109 19.66 -2.58 16.75
CA VAL A 109 19.59 -2.86 15.31
C VAL A 109 19.90 -4.32 15.04
N ARG A 110 20.99 -4.84 15.61
CA ARG A 110 21.37 -6.25 15.46
C ARG A 110 20.28 -7.19 15.98
N ASN A 111 19.77 -6.95 17.18
CA ASN A 111 18.76 -7.80 17.81
C ASN A 111 17.45 -7.80 16.99
N GLN A 112 17.03 -6.64 16.50
CA GLN A 112 15.80 -6.48 15.74
C GLN A 112 15.88 -7.05 14.31
N ASN A 113 17.09 -7.24 13.79
CA ASN A 113 17.34 -7.85 12.48
C ASN A 113 17.86 -9.31 12.61
N GLY A 114 17.60 -9.97 13.75
CA GLY A 114 17.89 -11.39 13.94
C GLY A 114 19.39 -11.71 13.93
N GLY A 115 20.23 -10.77 14.34
CA GLY A 115 21.69 -10.92 14.37
C GLY A 115 22.37 -10.74 13.01
N LYS A 116 21.63 -10.46 11.94
CA LYS A 116 22.16 -10.43 10.57
C LYS A 116 22.46 -9.00 10.13
N PRO A 117 23.62 -8.75 9.49
CA PRO A 117 23.86 -7.49 8.79
C PRO A 117 23.03 -7.43 7.50
N TYR A 118 22.86 -6.22 6.97
CA TYR A 118 22.30 -6.02 5.64
C TYR A 118 23.36 -6.36 4.58
N THR A 119 23.09 -7.33 3.71
CA THR A 119 24.05 -7.86 2.73
C THR A 119 23.58 -7.67 1.28
N ASP A 120 24.52 -7.75 0.34
CA ASP A 120 24.22 -7.79 -1.11
C ASP A 120 23.24 -8.91 -1.46
N GLN A 121 23.40 -10.08 -0.83
CA GLN A 121 22.50 -11.22 -1.02
C GLN A 121 21.07 -10.90 -0.56
N MET A 122 20.92 -10.27 0.61
CA MET A 122 19.61 -9.83 1.11
C MET A 122 18.99 -8.83 0.14
N HIS A 123 19.77 -7.86 -0.35
CA HIS A 123 19.31 -6.88 -1.33
C HIS A 123 18.81 -7.55 -2.62
N HIS A 124 19.58 -8.50 -3.17
CA HIS A 124 19.20 -9.22 -4.38
C HIS A 124 17.90 -10.02 -4.18
N GLN A 125 17.78 -10.74 -3.06
CA GLN A 125 16.57 -11.52 -2.72
C GLN A 125 15.33 -10.63 -2.60
N ILE A 126 15.46 -9.43 -2.02
CA ILE A 126 14.36 -8.47 -1.93
C ILE A 126 13.95 -8.02 -3.33
N LYS A 127 14.91 -7.69 -4.19
CA LYS A 127 14.63 -7.27 -5.57
C LYS A 127 13.95 -8.36 -6.40
N GLU A 128 14.43 -9.59 -6.30
CA GLU A 128 13.83 -10.74 -7.00
C GLU A 128 12.43 -11.09 -6.48
N SER A 129 12.22 -11.02 -5.16
CA SER A 129 10.90 -11.29 -4.57
C SER A 129 9.88 -10.22 -4.95
N LYS A 130 10.27 -8.93 -4.97
CA LYS A 130 9.43 -7.84 -5.50
C LYS A 130 9.06 -8.03 -6.96
N LYS A 131 10.05 -8.40 -7.80
CA LYS A 131 9.80 -8.68 -9.22
C LYS A 131 8.78 -9.81 -9.40
N ARG A 132 8.98 -10.94 -8.70
CA ARG A 132 8.05 -12.08 -8.74
C ARG A 132 6.65 -11.73 -8.23
N ALA A 133 6.56 -10.93 -7.16
CA ALA A 133 5.27 -10.47 -6.64
C ALA A 133 4.53 -9.59 -7.66
N ALA A 134 5.22 -8.65 -8.31
CA ALA A 134 4.63 -7.80 -9.35
C ALA A 134 4.16 -8.60 -10.57
N GLU A 135 4.95 -9.59 -11.01
CA GLU A 135 4.56 -10.50 -12.11
C GLU A 135 3.36 -11.37 -11.74
N ALA A 136 3.31 -11.89 -10.52
CA ALA A 136 2.17 -12.67 -10.02
C ALA A 136 0.90 -11.82 -9.90
N GLU A 137 1.01 -10.59 -9.38
CA GLU A 137 -0.11 -9.65 -9.30
C GLU A 137 -0.64 -9.28 -10.69
N ALA A 138 0.24 -8.99 -11.65
CA ALA A 138 -0.15 -8.71 -13.03
C ALA A 138 -0.88 -9.91 -13.67
N SER A 139 -0.38 -11.13 -13.46
CA SER A 139 -1.00 -12.36 -13.97
C SER A 139 -2.38 -12.62 -13.33
N GLN A 140 -2.51 -12.38 -12.02
CA GLN A 140 -3.79 -12.48 -11.32
C GLN A 140 -4.80 -11.45 -11.83
N ASN A 141 -4.38 -10.20 -12.03
CA ASN A 141 -5.24 -9.15 -12.55
C ASN A 141 -5.77 -9.49 -13.95
N LEU A 142 -4.92 -9.99 -14.85
CA LEU A 142 -5.33 -10.46 -16.18
C LEU A 142 -6.32 -11.62 -16.11
N THR A 143 -6.13 -12.54 -15.16
CA THR A 143 -7.04 -13.69 -14.98
C THR A 143 -8.40 -13.23 -14.45
N LEU A 144 -8.42 -12.28 -13.52
CA LEU A 144 -9.65 -11.67 -13.00
C LEU A 144 -10.41 -10.89 -14.07
N GLU A 145 -9.71 -10.16 -14.93
CA GLU A 145 -10.32 -9.43 -16.05
C GLU A 145 -10.99 -10.38 -17.03
N ARG A 146 -10.29 -11.44 -17.46
CA ARG A 146 -10.87 -12.49 -18.32
C ARG A 146 -12.08 -13.18 -17.70
N LEU A 147 -12.04 -13.46 -16.40
CA LEU A 147 -13.18 -14.04 -15.68
C LEU A 147 -14.39 -13.10 -15.67
N LYS A 148 -14.16 -11.81 -15.45
CA LYS A 148 -15.22 -10.79 -15.52
C LYS A 148 -15.82 -10.72 -16.91
N GLU A 149 -15.00 -10.60 -17.95
CA GLU A 149 -15.47 -10.56 -19.35
C GLU A 149 -16.29 -11.80 -19.71
N ASN A 150 -15.83 -12.99 -19.32
CA ASN A 150 -16.55 -14.24 -19.57
C ASN A 150 -17.87 -14.29 -18.80
N SER A 151 -17.88 -13.81 -17.54
CA SER A 151 -19.11 -13.73 -16.75
C SER A 151 -20.13 -12.77 -17.37
N GLU A 152 -19.69 -11.62 -17.87
CA GLU A 152 -20.56 -10.66 -18.55
C GLU A 152 -21.08 -11.21 -19.88
N ALA A 153 -20.23 -11.88 -20.66
CA ALA A 153 -20.64 -12.54 -21.89
C ALA A 153 -21.70 -13.63 -21.62
N HIS A 154 -21.53 -14.41 -20.55
CA HIS A 154 -22.50 -15.41 -20.13
C HIS A 154 -23.85 -14.79 -19.74
N VAL A 155 -23.83 -13.71 -18.94
CA VAL A 155 -25.04 -12.98 -18.54
C VAL A 155 -25.75 -12.36 -19.76
N ARG A 156 -24.99 -11.81 -20.72
CA ARG A 156 -25.55 -11.28 -21.98
C ARG A 156 -26.24 -12.39 -22.79
N ALA A 157 -25.57 -13.52 -22.99
CA ALA A 157 -26.13 -14.65 -23.74
C ALA A 157 -27.42 -15.21 -23.08
N LEU A 158 -27.46 -15.31 -21.74
CA LEU A 158 -28.67 -15.73 -21.03
C LEU A 158 -29.83 -14.76 -21.21
N ARG A 159 -29.55 -13.44 -21.25
CA ARG A 159 -30.59 -12.43 -21.51
C ARG A 159 -31.15 -12.56 -22.93
N GLU A 160 -30.30 -12.71 -23.93
CA GLU A 160 -30.71 -12.90 -25.33
C GLU A 160 -31.57 -14.16 -25.52
N LEU A 161 -31.17 -15.29 -24.91
CA LEU A 161 -31.97 -16.52 -24.94
C LEU A 161 -33.35 -16.35 -24.31
N ARG A 162 -33.44 -15.61 -23.19
CA ARG A 162 -34.72 -15.30 -22.53
C ARG A 162 -35.61 -14.45 -23.42
N GLU A 163 -35.05 -13.45 -24.10
CA GLU A 163 -35.78 -12.58 -25.02
C GLU A 163 -36.30 -13.36 -26.24
N ALA A 164 -35.48 -14.26 -26.80
CA ALA A 164 -35.88 -15.11 -27.92
C ALA A 164 -36.99 -16.12 -27.58
N HIS A 165 -37.09 -16.55 -26.31
CA HIS A 165 -38.12 -17.47 -25.82
C HIS A 165 -39.36 -16.77 -25.22
N MET A 166 -39.49 -15.44 -25.36
CA MET A 166 -40.73 -14.76 -24.98
C MET A 166 -41.88 -15.25 -25.88
N PRO A 167 -43.03 -15.70 -25.33
CA PRO A 167 -44.15 -16.15 -26.14
C PRO A 167 -44.64 -15.00 -27.02
N VAL A 168 -44.66 -15.22 -28.34
CA VAL A 168 -45.30 -14.32 -29.30
C VAL A 168 -46.75 -14.20 -28.88
N GLN A 169 -47.20 -12.99 -28.52
CA GLN A 169 -48.62 -12.76 -28.25
C GLN A 169 -49.40 -13.13 -29.51
N PRO A 170 -50.45 -13.97 -29.41
CA PRO A 170 -51.26 -14.29 -30.58
C PRO A 170 -51.82 -13.00 -31.18
N PRO A 171 -51.95 -12.91 -32.53
CA PRO A 171 -52.47 -11.72 -33.18
C PRO A 171 -53.83 -11.35 -32.57
N ARG A 172 -54.02 -10.06 -32.27
CA ARG A 172 -55.22 -9.54 -31.59
C ARG A 172 -56.51 -9.65 -32.42
N ASP A 173 -56.37 -9.97 -33.70
CA ASP A 173 -57.47 -10.03 -34.66
C ASP A 173 -57.71 -11.48 -35.08
N VAL A 174 -58.25 -12.28 -34.16
CA VAL A 174 -58.96 -13.51 -34.55
C VAL A 174 -60.38 -13.06 -34.88
N PRO A 175 -60.85 -13.12 -36.15
CA PRO A 175 -62.20 -12.71 -36.47
C PRO A 175 -63.18 -13.57 -35.66
N VAL A 176 -63.96 -12.91 -34.80
CA VAL A 176 -65.05 -13.56 -34.07
C VAL A 176 -66.07 -14.00 -35.09
N PHE A 177 -66.12 -15.30 -35.40
CA PHE A 177 -67.21 -15.88 -36.17
C PHE A 177 -68.49 -15.73 -35.37
N HIS A 178 -69.30 -14.73 -35.73
CA HIS A 178 -70.65 -14.63 -35.21
C HIS A 178 -71.47 -15.82 -35.71
N PRO A 179 -72.25 -16.50 -34.84
CA PRO A 179 -73.09 -17.59 -35.28
C PRO A 179 -74.07 -17.10 -36.34
N PHE A 180 -74.22 -17.88 -37.42
CA PHE A 180 -75.21 -17.64 -38.47
C PHE A 180 -76.60 -17.34 -37.85
N PRO A 181 -77.36 -16.38 -38.39
CA PRO A 181 -78.70 -16.09 -37.88
C PRO A 181 -79.54 -17.36 -37.95
N GLN A 182 -80.13 -17.74 -36.81
CA GLN A 182 -81.01 -18.89 -36.71
C GLN A 182 -82.15 -18.70 -37.72
N PHE A 183 -82.29 -19.65 -38.66
CA PHE A 183 -83.45 -19.73 -39.53
C PHE A 183 -84.69 -19.82 -38.63
N ARG A 184 -85.48 -18.75 -38.63
CA ARG A 184 -86.76 -18.71 -37.92
C ARG A 184 -87.66 -19.77 -38.55
N ALA A 185 -88.07 -20.77 -37.79
CA ALA A 185 -89.00 -21.78 -38.26
C ALA A 185 -90.28 -21.10 -38.80
N PRO A 186 -90.80 -21.52 -39.96
CA PRO A 186 -92.05 -20.98 -40.48
C PRO A 186 -93.21 -21.30 -39.51
N PRO A 187 -94.22 -20.43 -39.41
CA PRO A 187 -95.36 -20.65 -38.53
C PRO A 187 -96.13 -21.93 -38.92
N PRO A 188 -96.68 -22.67 -37.95
CA PRO A 188 -97.42 -23.89 -38.22
C PRO A 188 -98.71 -23.56 -38.98
N GLY A 189 -98.86 -24.09 -40.20
CA GLY A 189 -100.11 -23.95 -40.97
C GLY A 189 -100.00 -23.97 -42.49
N CYS A 190 -98.80 -23.93 -43.09
CA CYS A 190 -98.66 -24.10 -44.55
C CYS A 190 -98.49 -25.58 -44.91
N ASN A 191 -99.61 -26.27 -45.15
CA ASN A 191 -99.62 -27.47 -45.99
C ASN A 191 -99.47 -27.01 -47.44
N ILE A 192 -98.33 -27.34 -48.06
CA ILE A 192 -98.19 -27.27 -49.52
C ILE A 192 -98.09 -28.72 -49.98
N MET A 193 -99.11 -29.14 -50.74
CA MET A 193 -99.13 -30.39 -51.53
C MET A 193 -98.01 -30.40 -52.58
#